data_AF-A0A6V8PZQ3-F1
#
_entry.id   AF-A0A6V8PZQ3-F1
#
_cell.length_a   1.000
_cell.length_b   1.000
_cell.length_c   1.000
_cell.angle_alpha   90.00
_cell.angle_beta   90.00
_cell.angle_gamma   90.00
#
_symmetry.space_group_name_H-M   'P 1'
#
loop_
_entity.id
_entity.type
_entity.pdbx_description
1 polymer ?
#
loop_
_entity_poly.entity_id
_entity_poly.type
_entity_poly.pdbx_seq_one_letter_code
_entity_poly.pdbx_strand_id
1 'polypeptide(L)'
;MAAKLQTEEGKEIYRQRKKIVEPVFGQVKSNLGFGRFRLRGSGKAGGEWTLVCLVHNIKKIYAKIMAKGGDLDSLTGELEAVYNPA
;
A
#
# COMPACT_ATOMS: atom_id res chain seq x y z
N MET A 1 -13.78 -2.16 -19.51
CA MET A 1 -12.37 -2.28 -19.07
C MET A 1 -11.42 -2.50 -20.25
N ALA A 2 -11.65 -3.51 -21.10
CA ALA A 2 -10.78 -3.82 -22.24
C ALA A 2 -10.46 -2.61 -23.13
N ALA A 3 -11.47 -1.86 -23.57
CA ALA A 3 -11.28 -0.68 -24.44
C ALA A 3 -10.36 0.41 -23.81
N LYS A 4 -10.42 0.62 -22.49
CA LYS A 4 -9.57 1.61 -21.80
C LYS A 4 -8.10 1.17 -21.75
N LEU A 5 -7.84 -0.14 -21.63
CA LEU A 5 -6.49 -0.70 -21.59
C LEU A 5 -5.82 -0.78 -22.98
N GLN A 6 -6.57 -0.58 -24.06
CA GLN A 6 -6.02 -0.56 -25.42
C GLN A 6 -5.44 0.81 -25.81
N THR A 7 -5.80 1.88 -25.09
CA THR A 7 -5.23 3.21 -25.29
C THR A 7 -3.78 3.27 -24.81
N GLU A 8 -2.94 4.09 -25.44
CA GLU A 8 -1.54 4.26 -25.01
C GLU A 8 -1.44 4.79 -23.58
N GLU A 9 -2.31 5.73 -23.21
CA GLU A 9 -2.44 6.22 -21.83
C GLU A 9 -2.79 5.09 -20.85
N GLY A 10 -3.77 4.26 -21.20
CA GLY A 10 -4.18 3.11 -20.40
C GLY A 10 -3.07 2.07 -20.23
N LYS A 11 -2.27 1.83 -21.27
CA LYS A 11 -1.11 0.94 -21.23
C LYS A 11 -0.02 1.47 -20.30
N GLU A 12 0.30 2.77 -20.36
CA GLU A 12 1.32 3.36 -19.49
C GLU A 12 0.90 3.34 -18.02
N ILE A 13 -0.34 3.74 -17.71
CA ILE A 13 -0.88 3.65 -16.34
C ILE A 13 -0.86 2.20 -15.84
N TYR A 14 -1.24 1.24 -16.68
CA TYR A 14 -1.22 -0.17 -16.32
C TYR A 14 0.21 -0.68 -16.04
N ARG A 15 1.20 -0.24 -16.84
CA ARG A 15 2.61 -0.55 -16.63
C ARG A 15 3.12 -0.02 -15.29
N GLN A 16 2.72 1.18 -14.89
CA GLN A 16 3.07 1.76 -13.59
C GLN A 16 2.43 0.98 -12.43
N ARG A 17 1.16 0.59 -12.57
CA ARG A 17 0.47 -0.21 -11.54
C ARG A 17 1.15 -1.54 -11.27
N LYS A 18 1.74 -2.16 -12.29
CA LYS A 18 2.54 -3.38 -12.10
C LYS A 18 3.60 -3.20 -11.01
N LYS A 19 4.31 -2.08 -11.03
CA LYS A 19 5.37 -1.77 -10.06
C LYS A 19 4.84 -1.37 -8.69
N ILE A 20 3.67 -0.72 -8.63
CA ILE A 20 3.13 -0.17 -7.37
C ILE A 20 2.30 -1.21 -6.62
N VAL A 21 1.45 -1.94 -7.34
CA VAL A 21 0.38 -2.77 -6.77
C VAL A 21 0.83 -4.21 -6.54
N GLU A 22 1.66 -4.79 -7.42
CA GLU A 22 2.16 -6.16 -7.25
C GLU A 22 2.96 -6.35 -5.95
N PRO A 23 3.87 -5.43 -5.54
CA PRO A 23 4.59 -5.58 -4.28
C PRO A 23 3.68 -5.57 -3.06
N VAL A 24 2.60 -4.77 -3.08
CA VAL A 24 1.63 -4.72 -1.99
C VAL A 24 0.91 -6.07 -1.88
N PHE A 25 0.42 -6.62 -2.99
CA PHE A 25 -0.23 -7.94 -2.97
C PHE A 25 0.74 -9.06 -2.60
N GLY A 26 1.99 -9.01 -3.05
CA GLY A 26 3.04 -9.96 -2.64
C GLY A 26 3.30 -9.91 -1.14
N GLN A 27 3.44 -8.72 -0.56
CA GLN A 27 3.59 -8.54 0.89
C GLN A 27 2.38 -9.07 1.65
N VAL A 28 1.17 -8.73 1.21
CA VAL A 28 -0.07 -9.14 1.88
C VAL A 28 -0.24 -10.67 1.84
N LYS A 29 -0.02 -11.30 0.70
CA LYS A 29 -0.24 -12.74 0.54
C LYS A 29 0.90 -13.57 1.12
N SER A 30 2.15 -13.26 0.78
CA SER A 30 3.30 -14.09 1.13
C SER A 30 3.88 -13.73 2.50
N ASN A 31 4.00 -12.45 2.83
CA ASN A 31 4.69 -12.02 4.05
C ASN A 31 3.74 -11.82 5.25
N LEU A 32 2.50 -11.40 5.00
CA LEU A 32 1.46 -11.30 6.03
C LEU A 32 0.58 -12.56 6.09
N GLY A 33 0.72 -13.50 5.15
CA GLY A 33 -0.06 -14.74 5.11
C GLY A 33 -1.55 -14.54 4.83
N PHE A 34 -1.97 -13.35 4.38
CA PHE A 34 -3.37 -13.04 4.13
C PHE A 34 -3.77 -13.51 2.72
N GLY A 35 -4.07 -14.80 2.60
CA GLY A 35 -4.50 -15.44 1.35
C GLY A 35 -6.01 -15.54 1.17
N ARG A 36 -6.80 -15.38 2.25
CA ARG A 36 -8.26 -15.54 2.23
C ARG A 36 -8.94 -14.63 3.26
N PHE A 37 -10.10 -14.12 2.89
CA PHE A 37 -11.03 -13.45 3.81
C PHE A 37 -11.66 -14.49 4.74
N ARG A 38 -11.79 -14.17 6.04
CA ARG A 38 -12.48 -15.03 6.99
C ARG A 38 -13.94 -14.64 7.14
N LEU A 39 -14.25 -13.36 6.94
CA LEU A 39 -15.61 -12.85 7.01
C LEU A 39 -16.29 -12.89 5.65
N ARG A 40 -17.61 -13.12 5.67
CA ARG A 40 -18.47 -13.13 4.48
C ARG A 40 -19.29 -11.85 4.41
N GLY A 41 -19.57 -11.42 3.18
CA GLY A 41 -20.26 -10.16 2.88
C GLY A 41 -19.28 -9.00 2.67
N SER A 42 -19.58 -8.14 1.69
CA SER A 42 -18.69 -7.06 1.24
C SER A 42 -18.29 -6.10 2.35
N GLY A 43 -19.21 -5.72 3.23
CA GLY A 43 -18.92 -4.82 4.34
C GLY A 43 -17.91 -5.39 5.33
N LYS A 44 -18.07 -6.67 5.72
CA LYS A 44 -17.18 -7.33 6.67
C LYS A 44 -15.81 -7.66 6.06
N ALA A 45 -15.80 -8.16 4.81
CA ALA A 45 -14.57 -8.38 4.06
C ALA A 45 -13.80 -7.07 3.81
N GLY A 46 -14.52 -5.95 3.60
CA GLY A 46 -13.95 -4.61 3.53
C GLY A 46 -13.25 -4.22 4.83
N GLY A 47 -13.85 -4.50 5.99
CA GLY A 47 -13.21 -4.30 7.29
C GLY A 47 -11.92 -5.10 7.46
N GLU A 48 -11.93 -6.39 7.10
CA GLU A 48 -10.72 -7.22 7.10
C GLU A 48 -9.64 -6.65 6.19
N TRP A 49 -10.02 -6.20 4.99
CA TRP A 49 -9.10 -5.59 4.04
C TRP A 49 -8.48 -4.30 4.58
N THR A 50 -9.29 -3.43 5.19
CA THR A 50 -8.81 -2.21 5.83
C THR A 50 -7.79 -2.52 6.93
N LEU A 51 -8.04 -3.52 7.77
CA LEU A 51 -7.11 -3.94 8.82
C LEU A 51 -5.77 -4.43 8.24
N VAL A 52 -5.82 -5.25 7.18
CA VAL A 52 -4.62 -5.74 6.49
C VAL A 52 -3.80 -4.59 5.91
N CYS A 53 -4.46 -3.64 5.26
CA CYS A 53 -3.84 -2.43 4.71
C CYS A 53 -3.22 -1.56 5.81
N LEU A 54 -3.90 -1.41 6.95
CA LEU A 54 -3.37 -0.67 8.11
C LEU A 54 -2.07 -1.30 8.62
N VAL A 55 -2.06 -2.61 8.85
CA VAL A 55 -0.86 -3.35 9.29
C VAL A 55 0.28 -3.22 8.28
N HIS A 56 -0.03 -3.33 6.97
CA HIS A 56 0.95 -3.13 5.91
C HIS A 56 1.58 -1.73 5.98
N ASN A 57 0.78 -0.68 6.16
CA ASN A 57 1.24 0.70 6.25
C ASN A 57 2.08 0.93 7.52
N ILE A 58 1.64 0.44 8.68
CA ILE A 58 2.40 0.54 9.93
C ILE A 58 3.78 -0.11 9.77
N LYS A 59 3.85 -1.30 9.17
CA LYS A 59 5.13 -1.99 8.93
C LYS A 59 6.08 -1.16 8.06
N LYS A 60 5.56 -0.46 7.05
CA LYS A 60 6.37 0.45 6.21
C LYS A 60 6.88 1.66 6.97
N ILE A 61 6.02 2.27 7.79
CA ILE A 61 6.41 3.41 8.64
C ILE A 61 7.49 2.97 9.62
N TYR A 62 7.27 1.86 10.32
CA TYR A 62 8.25 1.30 11.24
C TYR A 62 9.60 1.02 10.57
N ALA A 63 9.60 0.38 9.39
CA ALA A 63 10.83 0.14 8.65
C ALA A 63 11.58 1.44 8.30
N LYS A 64 10.86 2.52 7.97
CA LYS A 64 11.47 3.83 7.72
C LYS A 64 12.04 4.46 8.99
N ILE A 65 11.34 4.39 10.12
CA ILE A 65 11.84 4.86 11.42
C ILE A 65 13.14 4.13 11.78
N MET A 66 13.15 2.80 11.66
CA MET A 66 14.34 2.01 11.95
C MET A 66 15.51 2.32 11.02
N ALA A 67 15.24 2.58 9.73
CA ALA A 67 16.28 2.99 8.78
C ALA A 67 16.89 4.37 9.11
N LYS A 68 16.18 5.21 9.87
CA LYS A 68 16.64 6.51 10.39
C LYS A 68 17.27 6.41 11.79
N GLY A 69 17.59 5.20 12.26
CA GLY A 69 18.21 5.01 13.57
C GLY A 69 17.22 5.05 14.74
N GLY A 70 15.92 4.92 14.48
CA GLY A 70 14.88 4.94 15.52
C GLY A 70 14.31 6.33 15.81
N ASP A 71 14.79 7.36 15.12
CA ASP A 71 14.30 8.73 15.26
C ASP A 71 12.97 8.94 14.51
N LEU A 72 11.95 9.33 15.26
CA LEU A 72 10.61 9.60 14.74
C LEU A 72 10.47 11.04 14.23
N ASP A 73 11.18 11.99 14.84
CA ASP A 73 11.02 13.42 14.58
C ASP A 73 11.56 13.79 13.19
N SER A 74 12.63 13.14 12.75
CA SER A 74 13.11 13.30 11.37
C SER A 74 12.19 12.69 10.32
N LEU A 75 11.40 11.66 10.65
CA LEU A 75 10.44 11.08 9.73
C LEU A 75 9.18 11.95 9.62
N THR A 76 8.69 12.49 10.74
CA THR A 76 7.52 13.39 10.75
C THR A 76 7.84 14.69 10.03
N GLY A 77 9.02 15.28 10.24
CA GLY A 77 9.46 16.48 9.51
C GLY A 77 9.54 16.28 8.00
N GLU A 78 10.05 15.14 7.52
CA GLU A 78 10.05 14.81 6.09
C GLU A 78 8.63 14.60 5.53
N LEU A 79 7.76 13.92 6.28
CA LEU A 79 6.38 13.71 5.86
C LEU A 79 5.60 15.03 5.80
N GLU A 80 5.78 15.92 6.79
CA GLU A 80 5.18 17.25 6.78
C GLU A 80 5.63 18.06 5.57
N ALA A 81 6.94 18.05 5.24
CA ALA A 81 7.47 18.73 4.06
C ALA A 81 6.91 18.18 2.73
N VAL A 82 6.61 16.87 2.67
CA VAL A 82 6.08 16.22 1.46
C VAL A 82 4.57 16.41 1.28
N TYR A 83 3.81 16.36 2.37
CA TYR A 83 2.34 16.36 2.33
C TYR A 83 1.71 17.74 2.61
N ASN A 84 2.46 18.66 3.21
CA ASN A 84 2.05 20.05 3.39
C ASN A 84 3.14 21.00 2.84
N PRO A 85 3.42 20.94 1.52
CA PRO A 85 4.31 21.92 0.92
C PRO A 85 3.58 23.27 0.96
N ALA A 86 4.13 24.20 1.74
CA ALA A 86 3.70 25.61 1.69
C ALA A 86 3.87 26.16 0.27
#